data_AF-A0A962E7B8-F1
#
_entry.id   AF-A0A962E7B8-F1
#
_cell.length_a   1.000
_cell.length_b   1.000
_cell.length_c   1.000
_cell.angle_alpha   90.00
_cell.angle_beta   90.00
_cell.angle_gamma   90.00
#
_symmetry.space_group_name_H-M   'P 1'
#
loop_
_entity.id
_entity.type
_entity.pdbx_description
1 polymer ?
#
loop_
_entity_poly.entity_id
_entity_poly.type
_entity_poly.pdbx_seq_one_letter_code
_entity_poly.pdbx_strand_id
1 'polypeptide(L)'
;SGTLMLEGEQRPLLPAELSVIDSRTVRLTLHEGRYHQVRRMFAAVGNHVLELHRERVGGLTLDGLESGRWRILEKADHQLLFGVLPP
;
A
#
# COMPACT_ATOMS: atom_id res chain seq x y z
N SER A 1 5.03 -13.11 10.10
CA SER A 1 4.31 -11.89 9.69
C SER A 1 2.84 -12.25 9.45
N GLY A 2 1.90 -11.33 9.72
CA GLY A 2 0.45 -11.58 9.68
C GLY A 2 -0.23 -11.77 11.04
N THR A 3 0.44 -11.39 12.14
CA THR A 3 -0.08 -11.54 13.52
C THR A 3 -0.51 -10.22 14.15
N LEU A 4 -0.26 -9.09 13.48
CA LEU A 4 -0.61 -7.79 14.02
C LEU A 4 -2.13 -7.66 14.08
N MET A 5 -2.64 -7.46 15.30
CA MET A 5 -4.06 -7.25 15.56
C MET A 5 -4.30 -5.76 15.78
N LEU A 6 -5.18 -5.15 14.97
CA LEU A 6 -5.59 -3.77 15.20
C LEU A 6 -6.81 -3.74 16.11
N GLU A 7 -6.90 -2.71 16.96
CA GLU A 7 -8.04 -2.48 17.84
C GLU A 7 -9.36 -2.40 17.05
N GLY A 8 -10.37 -3.15 17.49
CA GLY A 8 -11.69 -3.21 16.84
C GLY A 8 -11.78 -4.13 15.62
N GLU A 9 -10.69 -4.78 15.20
CA GLU A 9 -10.74 -5.83 14.18
C GLU A 9 -11.13 -7.19 14.80
N GLN A 10 -11.60 -8.12 13.97
CA GLN A 10 -11.93 -9.50 14.40
C GLN A 10 -10.85 -10.52 14.02
N ARG A 11 -9.96 -10.15 13.10
CA ARG A 11 -8.87 -11.01 12.61
C ARG A 11 -7.59 -10.20 12.44
N PRO A 12 -6.41 -10.83 12.57
CA PRO A 12 -5.15 -10.14 12.35
C PRO A 12 -5.01 -9.68 10.90
N LEU A 13 -4.11 -8.74 10.67
CA LEU A 13 -3.77 -8.27 9.33
C LEU A 13 -3.09 -9.37 8.52
N LEU A 14 -3.27 -9.35 7.20
CA LEU A 14 -2.48 -10.17 6.30
C LEU A 14 -1.00 -9.79 6.40
N PRO A 15 -0.07 -10.71 6.05
CA PRO A 15 1.33 -10.37 5.89
C PRO A 15 1.50 -9.17 4.96
N ALA A 16 2.41 -8.28 5.34
CA ALA A 16 2.80 -7.10 4.57
C ALA A 16 4.31 -7.12 4.38
N GLU A 17 4.76 -6.60 3.24
CA GLU A 17 6.17 -6.43 2.94
C GLU A 17 6.56 -4.99 3.22
N LEU A 18 7.63 -4.78 3.98
CA LEU A 18 8.16 -3.47 4.31
C LEU A 18 9.62 -3.39 3.88
N SER A 19 9.95 -2.36 3.10
CA SER A 19 11.32 -2.01 2.74
C SER A 19 11.64 -0.61 3.24
N VAL A 20 12.78 -0.46 3.91
CA VAL A 20 13.26 0.83 4.44
C VAL A 20 13.97 1.57 3.31
N ILE A 21 13.51 2.78 3.00
CA ILE A 21 14.14 3.65 1.99
C ILE A 21 15.18 4.54 2.67
N ASP A 22 14.80 5.18 3.77
CA ASP A 22 15.68 5.99 4.61
C ASP A 22 15.19 5.99 6.08
N SER A 23 15.77 6.85 6.92
CA SER A 23 15.44 6.91 8.35
C SER A 23 13.98 7.24 8.71
N ARG A 24 13.21 7.83 7.79
CA ARG A 24 11.81 8.25 8.00
C ARG A 24 10.86 7.83 6.88
N THR A 25 11.37 7.21 5.82
CA THR A 25 10.59 6.77 4.67
C THR A 25 10.68 5.26 4.51
N VAL A 26 9.53 4.61 4.34
CA VAL A 26 9.44 3.18 4.06
C VAL A 26 8.45 2.94 2.93
N ARG A 27 8.69 1.87 2.16
CA ARG A 27 7.74 1.32 1.20
C ARG A 27 7.02 0.15 1.85
N LEU A 28 5.69 0.18 1.80
CA LEU A 28 4.82 -0.86 2.38
C LEU A 28 3.91 -1.42 1.29
N THR A 29 4.00 -2.73 1.04
CA THR A 29 3.09 -3.46 0.16
C THR A 29 2.02 -4.17 0.99
N LEU A 30 0.75 -3.93 0.67
CA LEU A 30 -0.40 -4.54 1.32
C LEU A 30 -1.23 -5.34 0.32
N HIS A 31 -1.79 -6.46 0.79
CA HIS A 31 -2.71 -7.31 0.03
C HIS A 31 -4.16 -7.24 0.54
N GLU A 32 -4.45 -6.26 1.40
CA GLU A 32 -5.78 -5.90 1.89
C GLU A 32 -5.86 -4.38 2.08
N GLY A 33 -7.07 -3.85 2.29
CA GLY A 33 -7.31 -2.41 2.44
C GLY A 33 -8.33 -2.09 3.54
N ARG A 34 -7.95 -2.28 4.81
CA ARG A 34 -8.81 -1.93 5.95
C ARG A 34 -8.83 -0.42 6.21
N TYR A 35 -9.85 0.02 6.96
CA TYR A 35 -9.99 1.43 7.31
C TYR A 35 -8.75 1.96 8.03
N HIS A 36 -8.13 3.00 7.44
CA HIS A 36 -6.90 3.64 7.90
C HIS A 36 -5.75 2.65 8.22
N GLN A 37 -5.70 1.49 7.54
CA GLN A 37 -4.81 0.38 7.91
C GLN A 37 -3.35 0.80 8.11
N VAL A 38 -2.74 1.48 7.13
CA VAL A 38 -1.34 1.92 7.22
C VAL A 38 -1.12 2.81 8.46
N ARG A 39 -1.96 3.82 8.64
CA ARG A 39 -1.85 4.75 9.77
C ARG A 39 -2.01 4.03 11.11
N ARG A 40 -2.96 3.10 11.21
CA ARG A 40 -3.20 2.29 12.42
C ARG A 40 -2.06 1.30 12.69
N MET A 41 -1.46 0.70 11.65
CA MET A 41 -0.30 -0.17 11.79
C MET A 41 0.88 0.57 12.42
N PHE A 42 1.22 1.76 11.90
CA PHE A 42 2.30 2.56 12.46
C PHE A 42 1.97 3.09 13.86
N ALA A 43 0.73 3.50 14.11
CA ALA A 43 0.29 3.92 15.45
C ALA A 43 0.41 2.78 16.48
N ALA A 44 0.05 1.54 16.09
CA ALA A 44 0.14 0.37 16.96
C ALA A 44 1.58 0.03 17.39
N VAL A 45 2.60 0.49 16.64
CA VAL A 45 4.02 0.34 17.00
C VAL A 45 4.64 1.64 17.53
N GLY A 46 3.82 2.62 17.90
CA GLY A 46 4.27 3.88 18.52
C GLY A 46 4.84 4.91 17.54
N ASN A 47 4.50 4.82 16.25
CA ASN A 47 4.95 5.75 15.22
C ASN A 47 3.78 6.56 14.63
N HIS A 48 4.08 7.63 13.90
CA HIS A 48 3.09 8.51 13.28
C HIS A 48 3.37 8.72 11.80
N VAL A 49 2.36 8.46 10.96
CA VAL A 49 2.44 8.65 9.50
C VAL A 49 2.19 10.12 9.18
N LEU A 50 3.25 10.84 8.82
CA LEU A 50 3.14 12.24 8.39
C LEU A 50 2.56 12.35 6.97
N GLU A 51 3.10 11.57 6.04
CA GLU A 51 2.66 11.52 4.65
C GLU A 51 2.34 10.08 4.25
N LEU A 52 1.30 9.91 3.44
CA LEU A 52 0.91 8.62 2.90
C LEU A 52 0.62 8.78 1.41
N HIS A 53 1.53 8.26 0.60
CA HIS A 53 1.41 8.25 -0.85
C HIS A 53 1.27 6.81 -1.36
N ARG A 54 0.28 6.57 -2.21
CA ARG A 54 0.10 5.26 -2.88
C ARG A 54 0.64 5.36 -4.30
N GLU A 55 1.84 4.83 -4.50
CA GLU A 55 2.55 4.87 -5.79
C GLU A 55 2.07 3.80 -6.81
N ARG A 56 1.46 2.70 -6.33
CA ARG A 56 1.13 1.53 -7.17
C ARG A 56 -0.12 0.78 -6.69
N VAL A 57 -0.87 0.20 -7.64
CA VAL A 57 -1.91 -0.82 -7.41
C VAL A 57 -1.69 -1.98 -8.38
N GLY A 58 -1.60 -3.20 -7.87
CA GLY A 58 -1.18 -4.34 -8.70
C GLY A 58 0.17 -4.05 -9.35
N GLY A 59 0.25 -4.20 -10.67
CA GLY A 59 1.39 -3.78 -11.50
C GLY A 59 1.33 -2.34 -12.02
N LEU A 60 0.23 -1.61 -11.83
CA LEU A 60 0.05 -0.26 -12.37
C LEU A 60 0.65 0.81 -11.43
N THR A 61 1.65 1.55 -11.92
CA THR A 61 2.29 2.66 -11.20
C THR A 61 1.70 4.02 -11.60
N LEU A 62 2.02 5.06 -10.83
CA LEU A 62 1.71 6.46 -11.15
C LEU A 62 2.78 7.15 -12.00
N ASP A 63 3.75 6.41 -12.55
CA ASP A 63 4.85 7.01 -13.31
C ASP A 63 4.34 7.80 -14.51
N GLY A 64 4.84 9.03 -14.66
CA GLY A 64 4.43 9.94 -15.73
C GLY A 64 3.07 10.62 -15.51
N LEU A 65 2.39 10.42 -14.38
CA LEU A 65 1.15 11.13 -14.04
C LEU A 65 1.39 12.17 -12.93
N GLU A 66 1.22 13.44 -13.27
CA GLU A 66 1.37 14.54 -12.31
C GLU A 66 0.25 14.59 -11.28
N SER A 67 0.55 15.17 -10.11
CA SER A 67 -0.46 15.38 -9.06
C SER A 67 -1.65 16.20 -9.55
N GLY A 68 -2.86 15.74 -9.24
CA GLY A 68 -4.11 16.35 -9.69
C GLY A 68 -4.51 16.02 -11.13
N ARG A 69 -3.67 15.30 -11.88
CA ARG A 69 -4.01 14.80 -13.22
C ARG A 69 -4.61 13.41 -13.14
N TRP A 70 -5.34 13.06 -14.20
CA TRP A 70 -5.90 11.74 -14.42
C TRP A 70 -5.80 11.41 -15.92
N ARG A 71 -5.85 10.12 -16.24
CA ARG A 71 -5.94 9.63 -17.62
C ARG A 71 -6.89 8.44 -17.68
N ILE A 72 -7.42 8.16 -18.86
CA ILE A 72 -8.16 6.92 -19.12
C ILE A 72 -7.17 5.75 -19.15
N LEU A 73 -7.59 4.62 -18.60
CA LEU A 73 -6.83 3.39 -18.64
C LEU A 73 -7.03 2.67 -19.97
N GLU A 74 -5.93 2.16 -20.52
CA GLU A 74 -5.92 1.35 -21.73
C GLU A 74 -5.90 -0.14 -21.37
N LYS A 75 -6.09 -1.00 -22.38
CA LYS A 75 -6.08 -2.46 -22.19
C LYS A 75 -4.81 -2.97 -21.49
N ALA A 76 -3.66 -2.36 -21.76
CA ALA A 76 -2.40 -2.70 -21.10
C ALA A 76 -2.41 -2.38 -19.59
N ASP A 77 -3.02 -1.26 -19.19
CA ASP A 77 -3.15 -0.89 -17.77
C ASP A 77 -4.05 -1.87 -17.02
N HIS A 78 -5.14 -2.31 -17.65
CA HIS A 78 -6.02 -3.33 -17.06
C HIS A 78 -5.27 -4.65 -16.81
N GLN A 79 -4.37 -5.04 -17.71
CA GLN A 79 -3.51 -6.21 -17.52
C GLN A 79 -2.52 -6.00 -16.37
N LEU A 80 -1.96 -4.81 -16.21
CA LEU A 80 -1.10 -4.49 -15.07
C LEU A 80 -1.86 -4.51 -13.74
N LEU A 81 -3.08 -3.98 -13.69
CA LEU A 81 -3.89 -3.90 -12.48
C LEU A 81 -4.35 -5.28 -11.97
N PHE A 82 -4.84 -6.13 -12.87
CA PHE A 82 -5.54 -7.36 -12.53
C PHE A 82 -4.82 -8.64 -12.98
N GLY A 83 -3.72 -8.51 -13.73
CA GLY A 83 -2.90 -9.64 -14.13
C GLY A 83 -2.16 -10.26 -12.96
N VAL A 84 -1.67 -11.48 -13.17
CA VAL A 84 -0.77 -12.13 -12.23
C VAL A 84 0.57 -11.41 -12.31
N LEU A 85 0.99 -10.75 -11.24
CA LEU A 85 2.35 -10.24 -11.13
C LEU A 85 3.33 -11.42 -11.26
N PRO A 86 4.34 -11.36 -12.13
CA PRO A 86 5.41 -12.35 -12.10
C PRO A 86 6.08 -12.32 -10.71
N PRO A 87 6.59 -13.47 -10.25
CA PRO A 87 7.20 -13.60 -8.93
C PRO A 87 8.38 -12.65 -8.72
#